data_AF-F8CCN3-F1
#
_entry.id   AF-F8CCN3-F1
#
_cell.length_a   1.000
_cell.length_b   1.000
_cell.length_c   1.000
_cell.angle_alpha   90.00
_cell.angle_beta   90.00
_cell.angle_gamma   90.00
#
_symmetry.space_group_name_H-M   'P 1'
#
loop_
_entity.id
_entity.type
_entity.pdbx_description
1 polymer ?
#
loop_
_entity_poly.entity_id
_entity_poly.type
_entity_poly.pdbx_seq_one_letter_code
_entity_poly.pdbx_strand_id
1 'polypeptide(L)'
;MVDGWYEWKQSTKPKTPYYFHRKDGQLLTLAGLWEEWTAPDTGEVLNTCTLITTGPNALMAPIHDRMPVILAPEAQEVWLRPEPQEACARPPRPGARR
;
A
#
# COMPACT_ATOMS: atom_id res chain seq x y z
N MET A 1 -1.15 10.84 1.86
CA MET A 1 0.18 11.44 1.62
C MET A 1 0.94 11.48 2.94
N VAL A 2 2.27 11.49 2.92
CA VAL A 2 3.12 11.48 4.13
C VAL A 2 4.41 12.29 3.89
N ASP A 3 5.04 12.81 4.94
CA ASP A 3 6.38 13.41 4.86
C ASP A 3 7.48 12.37 4.63
N GLY A 4 7.25 11.15 5.12
CA GLY A 4 8.21 10.06 5.09
C GLY A 4 7.72 8.84 5.86
N TRP A 5 8.56 7.81 5.93
CA TRP A 5 8.31 6.63 6.75
C TRP A 5 9.60 6.16 7.44
N TYR A 6 9.44 5.36 8.49
CA TYR A 6 10.56 4.77 9.22
C TYR A 6 10.71 3.30 8.85
N GLU A 7 11.96 2.83 8.75
CA GLU A 7 12.27 1.41 8.65
C GLU A 7 13.50 1.06 9.48
N TRP A 8 13.53 -0.16 10.01
CA TRP A 8 14.60 -0.61 10.91
C TRP A 8 15.55 -1.55 10.18
N LYS A 9 16.83 -1.17 10.13
CA LYS A 9 17.87 -2.01 9.55
C LYS A 9 18.00 -3.29 10.35
N GLN A 10 17.66 -4.42 9.73
CA GLN A 10 17.59 -5.71 10.44
C GLN A 10 18.97 -6.28 10.77
N SER A 11 20.02 -5.88 10.05
CA SER A 11 21.37 -6.42 10.21
C SER A 11 22.15 -5.84 11.40
N THR A 12 21.59 -4.89 12.16
CA THR A 12 22.25 -4.27 13.31
C THR A 12 21.60 -4.69 14.63
N LYS A 13 22.39 -4.73 15.71
CA LYS A 13 21.91 -4.94 17.08
C LYS A 13 22.47 -3.85 18.00
N PRO A 14 21.63 -2.98 18.60
CA PRO A 14 20.18 -2.86 18.38
C PRO A 14 19.85 -2.46 16.94
N LYS A 15 18.60 -2.68 16.51
CA LYS A 15 18.13 -2.25 15.18
C LYS A 15 18.21 -0.73 15.07
N THR A 16 18.83 -0.23 14.02
CA THR A 16 18.92 1.21 13.76
C THR A 16 17.71 1.67 12.92
N PRO A 17 16.92 2.64 13.40
CA PRO A 17 15.84 3.23 12.60
C PRO A 17 16.41 4.18 11.55
N TYR A 18 15.83 4.15 10.36
CA TYR A 18 16.09 5.07 9.26
C TYR A 18 14.80 5.77 8.86
N TYR A 19 14.87 7.09 8.67
CA TYR A 19 13.78 7.89 8.14
C TYR A 19 13.99 8.11 6.65
N PHE A 20 13.00 7.71 5.84
CA PHE A 20 13.01 7.90 4.39
C PHE A 20 12.03 9.00 4.01
N HIS A 21 12.51 9.97 3.26
CA HIS A 21 11.72 11.11 2.79
C HIS A 21 12.21 11.58 1.42
N ARG A 22 11.45 12.46 0.76
CA ARG A 22 11.89 13.06 -0.49
C ARG A 22 12.99 14.09 -0.23
N LYS A 23 14.01 14.09 -1.09
CA LYS A 23 15.14 15.03 -1.02
C LYS A 23 14.71 16.49 -1.22
N ASP A 24 13.63 16.73 -1.97
CA ASP A 24 13.09 18.06 -2.25
C ASP A 24 12.15 18.59 -1.16
N GLY A 25 11.96 17.86 -0.07
CA GLY A 25 11.09 18.25 1.05
C GLY A 25 9.59 18.18 0.73
N GLN A 26 9.19 17.72 -0.45
CA GLN A 26 7.78 17.53 -0.78
C GLN A 26 7.24 16.24 -0.15
N LEU A 27 5.92 16.12 -0.12
CA LEU A 27 5.22 14.94 0.36
C LEU A 27 5.37 13.74 -0.59
N LEU A 28 5.38 12.56 -0.01
CA LEU A 28 5.22 11.29 -0.70
C LEU A 28 3.74 10.93 -0.82
N THR A 29 3.38 10.40 -1.99
CA THR A 29 2.11 9.72 -2.20
C THR A 29 2.37 8.22 -2.20
N LEU A 30 1.76 7.51 -1.25
CA LEU A 30 1.88 6.06 -1.12
C LEU A 30 0.61 5.41 -1.65
N ALA A 31 0.76 4.34 -2.43
CA ALA A 31 -0.38 3.54 -2.86
C ALA A 31 -0.97 2.78 -1.67
N GLY A 32 -2.29 2.77 -1.58
CA GLY A 32 -3.02 2.14 -0.50
C GLY A 32 -4.42 1.72 -0.91
N LEU A 33 -4.99 0.82 -0.14
CA LEU A 33 -6.38 0.42 -0.22
C LEU A 33 -7.11 0.90 1.02
N TRP A 34 -8.42 1.08 0.91
CA TRP A 34 -9.28 1.40 2.03
C TRP A 34 -10.57 0.58 1.94
N GLU A 35 -11.18 0.35 3.09
CA GLU A 35 -12.43 -0.38 3.22
C GLU A 35 -13.28 0.26 4.33
N GLU A 36 -14.58 0.27 4.11
CA GLU A 36 -15.59 0.55 5.13
C GLU A 36 -16.18 -0.77 5.61
N TRP A 37 -16.11 -1.01 6.91
CA TRP A 37 -16.69 -2.19 7.55
C TRP A 37 -17.77 -1.76 8.55
N THR A 38 -18.97 -2.33 8.42
CA THR A 38 -20.06 -2.09 9.37
C THR A 38 -20.19 -3.25 10.33
N ALA A 39 -20.08 -2.97 11.63
CA ALA A 39 -20.24 -3.95 12.68
C ALA A 39 -21.68 -4.52 12.66
N PRO A 40 -21.85 -5.85 12.53
CA PRO A 40 -23.17 -6.45 12.35
C PRO A 40 -24.08 -6.30 13.58
N ASP A 41 -23.49 -6.24 14.79
CA ASP A 41 -24.24 -6.22 16.04
C ASP A 41 -24.61 -4.80 16.50
N THR A 42 -23.76 -3.80 16.21
CA THR A 42 -23.91 -2.42 16.68
C THR A 42 -24.29 -1.43 15.58
N GLY A 43 -24.07 -1.79 14.32
CA GLY A 43 -24.18 -0.87 13.17
C GLY A 43 -23.07 0.17 13.10
N GLU A 44 -22.02 0.06 13.93
CA GLU A 44 -20.88 0.97 13.92
C GLU A 44 -20.10 0.85 12.61
N VAL A 45 -19.76 1.99 12.01
CA VAL A 45 -19.01 2.05 10.75
C VAL A 45 -17.53 2.32 11.04
N LEU A 46 -16.67 1.42 10.61
CA LEU A 46 -15.22 1.52 10.72
C LEU A 46 -14.60 1.71 9.34
N ASN A 47 -13.91 2.83 9.16
CA ASN A 47 -13.08 3.07 7.99
C ASN A 47 -11.64 2.64 8.28
N THR A 48 -11.12 1.73 7.46
CA THR A 48 -9.76 1.23 7.56
C THR A 48 -8.98 1.47 6.27
N CYS A 49 -7.66 1.53 6.38
CA CYS A 49 -6.79 1.59 5.22
C CYS A 49 -5.51 0.81 5.44
N THR A 50 -4.86 0.45 4.33
CA THR A 50 -3.59 -0.25 4.32
C THR A 50 -2.70 0.27 3.20
N LEU A 51 -1.39 0.18 3.40
CA LEU A 51 -0.40 0.55 2.39
C LEU A 51 -0.02 -0.66 1.55
N ILE A 52 0.07 -0.47 0.24
CA ILE A 52 0.61 -1.49 -0.66
C ILE A 52 2.14 -1.44 -0.59
N THR A 53 2.75 -2.61 -0.51
CA THR A 53 4.20 -2.78 -0.48
C THR A 53 4.69 -3.53 -1.71
N THR A 54 5.95 -3.30 -2.06
CA THR A 54 6.66 -3.96 -3.16
C THR A 54 8.07 -4.33 -2.71
N GLY A 55 8.83 -5.01 -3.58
CA GLY A 55 10.24 -5.27 -3.36
C GLY A 55 11.08 -3.99 -3.22
N PRO A 56 12.25 -4.05 -2.57
CA PRO A 56 13.02 -2.86 -2.26
C PRO A 56 13.78 -2.38 -3.50
N ASN A 57 13.96 -1.07 -3.62
CA ASN A 57 14.94 -0.51 -4.55
C ASN A 57 16.38 -0.62 -3.98
N ALA A 58 17.38 -0.20 -4.75
CA ALA A 58 18.79 -0.28 -4.34
C ALA A 58 19.11 0.48 -3.03
N LEU A 59 18.36 1.54 -2.70
CA LEU A 59 18.52 2.28 -1.46
C LEU A 59 17.96 1.50 -0.26
N MET A 60 16.83 0.83 -0.45
CA MET A 60 16.12 0.13 0.63
C MET A 60 16.64 -1.29 0.88
N ALA A 61 17.17 -1.97 -0.14
CA ALA A 61 17.59 -3.36 -0.05
C ALA A 61 18.58 -3.69 1.09
N PRO A 62 19.54 -2.80 1.44
CA PRO A 62 20.42 -3.02 2.60
C PRO A 62 19.73 -2.85 3.97
N ILE A 63 18.50 -2.34 4.00
CA ILE A 63 17.75 -1.98 5.21
C ILE A 63 16.61 -2.97 5.47
N HIS A 64 15.78 -3.24 4.47
CA HIS A 64 14.63 -4.14 4.55
C HIS A 64 14.28 -4.75 3.18
N ASP A 65 13.57 -5.88 3.20
CA ASP A 65 13.14 -6.65 2.01
C ASP A 65 11.85 -6.11 1.34
N ARG A 66 11.28 -5.02 1.83
CA ARG A 66 10.05 -4.41 1.30
C ARG A 66 10.10 -2.90 1.42
N MET A 67 9.33 -2.22 0.58
CA MET A 67 9.06 -0.79 0.71
C MET A 67 7.62 -0.47 0.30
N PRO A 68 7.06 0.66 0.76
CA PRO A 68 5.80 1.17 0.22
C PRO A 68 5.91 1.43 -1.27
N VAL A 69 4.82 1.22 -2.02
CA VAL A 69 4.73 1.69 -3.39
C VAL A 69 4.55 3.21 -3.39
N ILE A 70 5.55 3.94 -3.89
CA ILE A 70 5.53 5.39 -4.00
C ILE A 70 5.01 5.76 -5.40
N LEU A 71 3.95 6.56 -5.47
CA LEU A 71 3.34 7.00 -6.71
C LEU A 71 3.99 8.29 -7.22
N ALA A 72 4.40 8.30 -8.49
CA ALA A 72 4.76 9.52 -9.20
C ALA A 72 3.52 10.41 -9.40
N PRO A 73 3.64 11.76 -9.49
CA PRO A 73 2.51 12.67 -9.66
C PRO A 73 1.56 12.27 -10.79
N GLU A 74 2.10 11.84 -11.93
CA GLU A 74 1.34 11.48 -13.13
C GLU A 74 0.54 10.17 -12.95
N ALA A 75 0.96 9.32 -12.01
CA ALA A 75 0.30 8.04 -11.72
C ALA A 75 -0.83 8.17 -10.68
N GLN A 76 -0.95 9.30 -9.98
CA GLN A 76 -1.90 9.46 -8.88
C GLN A 76 -3.35 9.44 -9.37
N GLU A 77 -3.65 10.12 -10.47
CA GLU A 77 -5.00 10.14 -11.06
C GLU A 77 -5.41 8.77 -11.57
N VAL A 78 -4.50 8.07 -12.27
CA VAL A 78 -4.74 6.70 -12.75
C VAL A 78 -4.94 5.74 -11.58
N TRP A 79 -4.21 5.92 -10.48
CA TRP A 79 -4.36 5.11 -9.27
C TRP A 79 -5.72 5.30 -8.59
N LEU A 80 -6.22 6.54 -8.50
CA LEU A 80 -7.50 6.85 -7.87
C LEU A 80 -8.71 6.56 -8.77
N ARG A 81 -8.49 6.57 -10.09
CA ARG A 81 -9.51 6.33 -11.10
C ARG A 81 -9.05 5.23 -12.06
N PRO A 82 -8.89 3.99 -11.57
CA PRO A 82 -8.70 2.90 -12.49
C PRO A 82 -9.97 2.81 -13.35
N GLU A 83 -9.84 3.03 -14.65
CA GLU A 83 -10.86 2.58 -15.60
C GLU A 83 -11.17 1.10 -15.26
N PRO A 84 -12.43 0.64 -15.38
CA PRO A 84 -12.79 -0.74 -15.05
C PRO A 84 -12.00 -1.73 -15.89
N GLN A 85 -10.82 -2.10 -15.43
CA GLN A 85 -9.91 -2.99 -16.13
C GLN A 85 -10.27 -4.40 -15.68
N GLU A 86 -11.37 -4.93 -16.24
CA GLU A 86 -11.86 -6.30 -16.09
C GLU A 86 -11.51 -6.93 -14.73
N ALA A 87 -11.89 -6.25 -13.65
CA ALA A 87 -11.59 -6.72 -12.30
C ALA A 87 -12.41 -8.00 -12.06
N CYS A 88 -11.72 -9.14 -12.09
CA CYS A 88 -12.26 -10.50 -12.02
C CYS A 88 -13.06 -10.95 -13.25
N ALA A 89 -12.38 -11.62 -14.19
CA ALA A 89 -12.99 -12.78 -14.85
C ALA A 89 -13.51 -13.72 -13.75
N ARG A 90 -14.83 -13.67 -13.51
CA ARG A 90 -15.51 -14.52 -12.51
C ARG A 90 -15.19 -15.97 -12.85
N PRO A 91 -14.54 -16.77 -11.97
CA PRO A 91 -14.43 -18.19 -12.24
C PRO A 91 -15.84 -18.78 -12.35
N PRO A 92 -16.09 -19.73 -13.27
CA PRO A 92 -17.41 -20.32 -13.44
C PRO A 92 -17.87 -20.93 -12.10
N ARG A 93 -19.11 -20.63 -11.69
CA ARG A 93 -19.70 -21.19 -10.46
C ARG A 93 -19.67 -22.72 -10.56
N PRO A 94 -19.15 -23.45 -9.56
CA PRO A 94 -19.28 -24.88 -9.54
C PRO A 94 -20.74 -25.22 -9.23
N GLY A 95 -21.46 -25.87 -10.16
CA GLY A 95 -22.72 -26.54 -9.83
C GLY A 95 -23.95 -26.29 -10.70
N ALA A 96 -23.83 -25.87 -11.97
CA ALA A 96 -24.94 -26.09 -12.90
C ALA A 96 -24.93 -27.57 -13.32
N ARG A 97 -25.68 -28.41 -12.60
CA ARG A 97 -26.01 -29.77 -13.04
C ARG A 97 -26.89 -29.68 -14.29
N ARG A 98 -26.76 -30.74 -15.11
CA ARG A 98 -27.47 -31.06 -16.36
C ARG A 98 -28.95 -30.69 -16.35
#